data_AF-A0A815SIT2-F1
#
_entry.id   AF-A0A815SIT2-F1
#
_cell.length_a   1.000
_cell.length_b   1.000
_cell.length_c   1.000
_cell.angle_alpha   90.00
_cell.angle_beta   90.00
_cell.angle_gamma   90.00
#
_symmetry.space_group_name_H-M   'P 1'
#
loop_
_entity.id
_entity.type
_entity.pdbx_description
1 polymer ?
#
loop_
_entity_poly.entity_id
_entity_poly.type
_entity_poly.pdbx_seq_one_letter_code
_entity_poly.pdbx_strand_id
1 'polypeptide(L)'
;MLLYSYNPCHPFTQSSCKNVAACQTFASDEKTAYSLGAQNSLQWKFTPSQEYPTLIYKTTERTLHVDLQCLSSGEPDKLEVHGQDPKTGLYTMTLSSKCVCWNGCKG
;
A
#
# COMPACT_ATOMS: atom_id res chain seq x y z
N MET A 1 3.53 -18.38 -5.75
CA MET A 1 2.69 -17.55 -4.87
C MET A 1 3.44 -16.25 -4.58
N LEU A 2 2.74 -15.11 -4.58
CA LEU A 2 3.33 -13.81 -4.30
C LEU A 2 3.06 -13.41 -2.86
N LEU A 3 4.02 -12.75 -2.23
CA LEU A 3 3.87 -12.14 -0.90
C LEU A 3 4.08 -10.63 -1.02
N TYR A 4 3.35 -9.88 -0.22
CA TYR A 4 3.37 -8.43 -0.21
C TYR A 4 3.57 -7.93 1.21
N SER A 5 4.54 -7.03 1.38
CA SER A 5 4.83 -6.35 2.63
C SER A 5 4.55 -4.87 2.43
N TYR A 6 3.78 -4.26 3.34
CA TYR A 6 3.35 -2.86 3.25
C TYR A 6 3.48 -2.18 4.61
N ASN A 7 4.05 -0.97 4.61
CA ASN A 7 4.08 -0.09 5.78
C ASN A 7 3.66 1.33 5.35
N PRO A 8 2.46 1.80 5.75
CA PRO A 8 1.99 3.14 5.36
C PRO A 8 2.75 4.28 6.05
N CYS A 9 3.33 4.03 7.23
CA CYS A 9 3.81 5.09 8.11
C CYS A 9 5.32 5.32 7.98
N HIS A 10 6.11 4.25 7.87
CA HIS A 10 7.56 4.33 7.94
C HIS A 10 8.21 3.57 6.78
N PRO A 11 9.33 4.11 6.25
CA PRO A 11 10.09 3.40 5.23
C PRO A 11 10.64 2.10 5.83
N PHE A 12 10.67 1.04 5.04
CA PHE A 12 11.34 -0.19 5.43
C PHE A 12 12.25 -0.71 4.32
N THR A 13 13.10 -1.66 4.71
CA THR A 13 14.01 -2.38 3.82
C THR A 13 13.78 -3.87 3.99
N GLN A 14 13.60 -4.58 2.89
CA GLN A 14 13.40 -6.02 2.86
C GLN A 14 14.01 -6.56 1.57
N SER A 15 14.94 -7.51 1.69
CA SER A 15 15.67 -8.05 0.54
C SER A 15 16.29 -6.93 -0.32
N SER A 16 15.96 -6.87 -1.62
CA SER A 16 16.38 -5.82 -2.55
C SER A 16 15.54 -4.53 -2.47
N CYS A 17 14.36 -4.54 -1.84
CA CYS A 17 13.57 -3.33 -1.64
C CYS A 17 14.20 -2.43 -0.56
N LYS A 18 14.56 -1.19 -0.91
CA LYS A 18 15.20 -0.22 0.01
C LYS A 18 14.34 1.04 0.17
N ASN A 19 14.11 1.45 1.42
CA ASN A 19 13.35 2.66 1.78
C ASN A 19 11.97 2.75 1.10
N VAL A 20 11.29 1.61 1.01
CA VAL A 20 10.01 1.48 0.31
C VAL A 20 8.82 1.60 1.27
N ALA A 21 7.67 1.95 0.70
CA ALA A 21 6.36 1.79 1.33
C ALA A 21 5.83 0.37 1.17
N ALA A 22 6.18 -0.30 0.08
CA ALA A 22 5.72 -1.64 -0.25
C ALA A 22 6.76 -2.45 -1.04
N CYS A 23 6.80 -3.75 -0.77
CA CYS A 23 7.68 -4.71 -1.42
C CYS A 23 6.91 -5.98 -1.79
N GLN A 24 7.16 -6.52 -2.98
CA GLN A 24 6.63 -7.80 -3.43
C GLN A 24 7.76 -8.83 -3.49
N THR A 25 7.53 -10.04 -2.98
CA THR A 25 8.45 -11.17 -3.10
C THR A 25 7.74 -12.41 -3.64
N PHE A 26 8.51 -13.45 -4.00
CA PHE A 26 7.96 -14.77 -4.22
C PHE A 26 8.00 -15.58 -2.92
N ALA A 27 6.91 -16.28 -2.60
CA ALA A 27 6.86 -17.15 -1.41
C ALA A 27 7.91 -18.28 -1.47
N SER A 28 8.33 -18.68 -2.68
CA SER A 28 9.36 -19.68 -2.90
C SER A 28 10.79 -19.12 -2.90
N ASP A 29 10.94 -17.80 -3.02
CA ASP A 29 12.24 -17.12 -3.06
C ASP A 29 12.09 -15.66 -2.60
N GLU A 30 12.38 -15.42 -1.32
CA GLU A 30 12.33 -14.08 -0.73
C GLU A 30 13.50 -13.19 -1.16
N LYS A 31 14.52 -13.73 -1.85
CA LYS A 31 15.67 -12.93 -2.32
C LYS A 31 15.30 -12.08 -3.53
N THR A 32 14.43 -12.59 -4.39
CA THR A 32 13.91 -11.85 -5.54
C THR A 32 12.73 -10.97 -5.09
N ALA A 33 12.99 -9.67 -4.93
CA ALA A 33 12.00 -8.71 -4.48
C ALA A 33 11.86 -7.50 -5.42
N TYR A 34 10.65 -6.96 -5.49
CA TYR A 34 10.29 -5.82 -6.33
C TYR A 34 9.74 -4.68 -5.48
N SER A 35 10.39 -3.52 -5.56
CA SER A 35 9.92 -2.29 -4.94
C SER A 35 8.66 -1.80 -5.64
N LEU A 36 7.55 -1.66 -4.91
CA LEU A 36 6.28 -1.21 -5.48
C LEU A 36 6.04 0.30 -5.32
N GLY A 37 6.81 0.97 -4.45
CA GLY A 37 6.71 2.40 -4.19
C GLY A 37 7.73 2.86 -3.15
N ALA A 38 8.36 4.01 -3.35
CA ALA A 38 9.27 4.61 -2.36
C ALA A 38 8.48 5.37 -1.30
N GLN A 39 8.84 5.26 -0.02
CA GLN A 39 8.07 5.93 1.04
C GLN A 39 8.11 7.46 0.90
N ASN A 40 9.24 8.03 0.50
CA ASN A 40 9.43 9.47 0.32
C ASN A 40 8.70 10.04 -0.90
N SER A 41 8.04 9.21 -1.70
CA SER A 41 7.28 9.61 -2.89
C SER A 41 5.77 9.72 -2.65
N LEU A 42 5.33 9.54 -1.39
CA LEU A 42 3.92 9.54 -1.03
C LEU A 42 3.21 10.82 -1.54
N GLN A 43 2.14 10.61 -2.30
CA GLN A 43 1.19 11.64 -2.70
C GLN A 43 -0.21 11.23 -2.27
N TRP A 44 -0.97 12.20 -1.75
CA TRP A 44 -2.38 12.02 -1.42
C TRP A 44 -3.22 12.45 -2.62
N LYS A 45 -4.10 11.57 -3.10
CA LYS A 45 -5.06 11.89 -4.16
C LYS A 45 -6.47 11.90 -3.58
N PHE A 46 -7.09 13.07 -3.61
CA PHE A 46 -8.49 13.25 -3.22
C PHE A 46 -9.35 13.22 -4.48
N THR A 47 -10.27 12.25 -4.55
CA THR A 47 -11.24 12.14 -5.64
C THR A 47 -12.60 12.60 -5.12
N PRO A 48 -13.30 13.55 -5.76
CA PRO A 48 -14.58 14.07 -5.24
C PRO A 48 -15.67 13.01 -4.98
N SER A 49 -15.60 11.87 -5.65
CA SER A 49 -16.53 10.74 -5.49
C SER A 49 -16.14 9.76 -4.38
N GLN A 50 -14.99 9.95 -3.72
CA GLN A 50 -14.48 9.09 -2.66
C GLN A 50 -14.39 9.89 -1.35
N GLU A 51 -14.87 9.31 -0.26
CA GLU A 51 -14.81 9.94 1.06
C GLU A 51 -13.37 9.98 1.61
N TYR A 52 -12.59 8.94 1.32
CA TYR A 52 -11.21 8.78 1.78
C TYR A 52 -10.24 8.84 0.59
N PRO A 53 -9.03 9.40 0.80
CA PRO A 53 -8.06 9.58 -0.28
C PRO A 53 -7.38 8.26 -0.67
N THR A 54 -6.84 8.24 -1.89
CA THR A 54 -5.90 7.21 -2.34
C THR A 54 -4.47 7.67 -2.04
N LEU A 55 -3.66 6.80 -1.43
CA LEU A 55 -2.22 7.02 -1.28
C LEU A 55 -1.50 6.52 -2.54
N ILE A 56 -0.63 7.35 -3.10
CA ILE A 56 0.13 7.02 -4.29
C ILE A 56 1.61 7.00 -3.93
N TYR A 57 2.26 5.87 -4.17
CA TYR A 57 3.70 5.69 -4.03
C TYR A 57 4.30 5.35 -5.39
N LYS A 58 5.48 5.89 -5.69
CA LYS A 58 6.15 5.75 -6.98
C LYS A 58 7.60 5.33 -6.80
N THR A 59 8.09 4.57 -7.76
CA THR A 59 9.51 4.34 -8.04
C THR A 59 9.77 4.75 -9.49
N THR A 60 10.99 4.54 -9.98
CA THR A 60 11.31 4.68 -11.41
C THR A 60 10.56 3.68 -12.29
N GLU A 61 10.13 2.54 -11.74
CA GLU A 61 9.60 1.41 -12.51
C GLU A 61 8.11 1.13 -12.25
N ARG A 62 7.62 1.44 -11.05
CA ARG A 62 6.31 1.01 -10.56
C ARG A 62 5.60 2.11 -9.80
N THR A 63 4.27 2.08 -9.88
CA THR A 63 3.37 2.92 -9.09
C THR A 63 2.44 2.01 -8.30
N LEU A 64 2.24 2.33 -7.02
CA LEU A 64 1.30 1.68 -6.13
C LEU A 64 0.24 2.70 -5.70
N HIS A 65 -1.03 2.33 -5.88
CA HIS A 65 -2.17 3.01 -5.30
C HIS A 65 -2.70 2.19 -4.12
N VAL A 66 -2.92 2.86 -3.00
CA VAL A 66 -3.56 2.28 -1.81
C VAL A 66 -4.82 3.07 -1.54
N ASP A 67 -5.97 2.46 -1.84
CA ASP A 67 -7.26 3.03 -1.50
C ASP A 67 -7.52 2.84 -0.02
N LEU A 68 -7.85 3.93 0.65
CA LEU A 68 -8.12 3.92 2.07
C LEU A 68 -9.61 3.73 2.33
N GLN A 69 -9.94 2.83 3.27
CA GLN A 69 -11.30 2.59 3.71
C GLN A 69 -11.40 2.70 5.23
N CYS A 70 -12.26 3.58 5.71
CA CYS A 70 -12.59 3.65 7.13
C CYS A 70 -13.43 2.44 7.53
N LEU A 71 -13.06 1.80 8.64
CA LEU A 71 -13.84 0.74 9.26
C LEU A 71 -14.59 1.23 10.50
N SER A 72 -15.73 0.59 10.77
CA SER A 72 -16.50 0.84 11.97
C SER A 72 -15.76 0.33 13.22
N SER A 73 -16.11 0.86 14.40
CA SER A 73 -15.44 0.46 15.64
C SER A 73 -15.71 -1.00 15.98
N GLY A 74 -14.65 -1.81 16.07
CA GLY A 74 -14.72 -3.24 16.43
C GLY A 74 -14.36 -4.19 15.28
N GLU A 75 -14.21 -3.67 14.06
CA GLU A 75 -13.70 -4.45 12.94
C GLU A 75 -12.16 -4.51 12.94
N PRO A 76 -11.55 -5.65 12.60
CA PRO A 76 -10.10 -5.78 12.53
C PRO A 76 -9.55 -5.05 11.30
N ASP A 77 -8.33 -4.52 11.44
CA ASP A 77 -7.60 -3.94 10.32
C ASP A 77 -7.36 -5.01 9.23
N LYS A 78 -7.52 -4.60 7.98
CA LYS A 78 -7.41 -5.48 6.82
C LYS A 78 -6.62 -4.81 5.70
N LEU A 79 -5.71 -5.57 5.11
CA LEU A 79 -5.06 -5.21 3.86
C LEU A 79 -5.51 -6.19 2.77
N GLU A 80 -6.18 -5.69 1.74
CA GLU A 80 -6.51 -6.44 0.54
C GLU A 80 -5.53 -6.08 -0.57
N VAL A 81 -4.88 -7.09 -1.14
CA VAL A 81 -3.93 -6.91 -2.24
C VAL A 81 -4.55 -7.39 -3.53
N HIS A 82 -4.80 -6.45 -4.44
CA HIS A 82 -5.35 -6.74 -5.77
C HIS A 82 -4.23 -7.08 -6.78
N GLY A 83 -3.00 -6.65 -6.47
CA GLY A 83 -1.82 -6.94 -7.28
C GLY A 83 -1.65 -5.94 -8.42
N GLN A 84 -1.00 -6.39 -9.51
CA GLN A 84 -0.76 -5.56 -10.69
C GLN A 84 -1.95 -5.66 -11.65
N ASP A 85 -2.53 -4.52 -12.01
CA ASP A 85 -3.52 -4.43 -13.08
C ASP A 85 -2.84 -4.76 -14.43
N PRO A 86 -3.29 -5.78 -15.18
CA PRO A 86 -2.62 -6.22 -16.40
C PRO A 86 -2.68 -5.22 -17.57
N LYS A 87 -3.59 -4.24 -17.54
CA LYS A 87 -3.79 -3.27 -18.63
C LYS A 87 -2.96 -2.01 -18.42
N THR A 88 -2.88 -1.56 -17.17
CA THR A 88 -2.22 -0.30 -16.79
C THR A 88 -0.84 -0.51 -16.18
N GLY A 89 -0.54 -1.72 -15.70
CA GLY A 89 0.67 -2.03 -14.95
C GLY A 89 0.69 -1.44 -13.53
N LEU A 90 -0.40 -0.80 -13.11
CA LEU A 90 -0.55 -0.17 -11.80
C LEU A 90 -0.74 -1.24 -10.72
N TYR A 91 -0.05 -1.09 -9.60
CA TYR A 91 -0.31 -1.91 -8.42
C TYR A 91 -1.40 -1.28 -7.57
N THR A 92 -2.36 -2.09 -7.10
CA THR A 92 -3.46 -1.61 -6.26
C THR A 92 -3.61 -2.44 -4.99
N MET A 93 -3.93 -1.77 -3.90
CA MET A 93 -4.24 -2.34 -2.59
C MET A 93 -5.38 -1.55 -1.94
N THR A 94 -6.13 -2.18 -1.04
CA THR A 94 -7.08 -1.50 -0.17
C THR A 94 -6.65 -1.69 1.27
N LEU A 95 -6.42 -0.60 1.99
CA LEU A 95 -6.18 -0.61 3.43
C LEU A 95 -7.46 -0.19 4.14
N SER A 96 -8.04 -1.12 4.88
CA SER A 96 -9.23 -0.90 5.68
C SER A 96 -8.84 -0.89 7.16
N SER A 97 -9.06 0.23 7.85
CA SER A 97 -8.71 0.37 9.27
C SER A 97 -9.55 1.45 9.93
N LYS A 98 -9.76 1.34 11.25
CA LYS A 98 -10.28 2.44 12.05
C LYS A 98 -9.37 3.67 11.99
N CYS A 99 -8.06 3.49 11.84
CA CYS A 99 -7.08 4.58 11.74
C CYS A 99 -7.18 5.38 10.43
N VAL A 100 -7.85 4.84 9.40
CA VAL A 100 -8.16 5.57 8.17
C VAL A 100 -9.27 6.60 8.38
N CYS A 101 -10.21 6.32 9.28
CA CYS A 101 -11.26 7.27 9.61
C CYS A 101 -10.64 8.58 10.12
N TRP A 102 -11.25 9.72 9.80
CA TRP A 102 -10.80 11.00 10.32
C TRP A 102 -10.81 10.98 11.85
N ASN A 103 -9.64 11.17 12.46
CA ASN A 103 -9.42 11.07 13.91
C ASN A 103 -9.67 9.67 14.53
N GLY A 104 -9.78 8.61 13.73
CA GLY A 104 -10.14 7.28 14.20
C GLY A 104 -9.02 6.52 14.92
N CYS A 105 -7.77 6.93 14.74
CA CYS A 105 -6.59 6.29 15.34
C CYS A 105 -6.30 6.71 16.80
N LYS A 106 -7.27 7.31 17.49
CA LYS A 106 -7.13 7.64 18.91
C LYS A 106 -7.30 6.36 19.74
N GLY A 107 -6.16 5.79 20.14
CA GLY A 107 -6.02 4.82 21.22
C GLY A 107 -5.42 5.49 22.44
#